data_AF-A0A7X8RL18-F1
#
_entry.id   AF-A0A7X8RL18-F1
#
_cell.length_a   1.000
_cell.length_b   1.000
_cell.length_c   1.000
_cell.angle_alpha   90.00
_cell.angle_beta   90.00
_cell.angle_gamma   90.00
#
_symmetry.space_group_name_H-M   'P 1'
#
loop_
_entity.id
_entity.type
_entity.pdbx_description
1 polymer ?
#
loop_
_entity_poly.entity_id
_entity_poly.type
_entity_poly.pdbx_seq_one_letter_code
_entity_poly.pdbx_strand_id
1 'polypeptide(L)'
;MGKNIDDYIDKGLKGTPETKPSERREYLSQLRERIILALTNGQVIQQMPYKPISDLMKRYPSSKLFLDGDLDYMHLSKYIRIATENNIPFTIVDDKASSTNIGLVLANRTAIDKDDIFVSKEEFQRHL
;
A
#
# COMPACT_ATOMS: atom_id res chain seq x y z
N MET A 1 -9.56 -21.81 -17.99
CA MET A 1 -8.62 -20.76 -18.45
C MET A 1 -8.27 -19.89 -17.23
N GLY A 2 -7.28 -20.30 -16.44
CA GLY A 2 -6.90 -19.60 -15.20
C GLY A 2 -6.12 -18.34 -15.56
N LYS A 3 -6.69 -17.16 -15.31
CA LYS A 3 -5.98 -15.90 -15.53
C LYS A 3 -4.83 -15.81 -14.53
N ASN A 4 -3.63 -15.86 -15.08
CA ASN A 4 -2.33 -15.84 -14.43
C ASN A 4 -2.23 -14.71 -13.40
N ILE A 5 -2.05 -15.11 -12.14
CA ILE A 5 -1.78 -14.24 -10.98
C ILE A 5 -0.25 -14.06 -10.82
N ASP A 6 0.51 -14.48 -11.83
CA ASP A 6 1.97 -14.57 -11.82
C ASP A 6 2.67 -13.36 -12.46
N ASP A 7 1.92 -12.47 -13.13
CA ASP A 7 2.49 -11.28 -13.80
C ASP A 7 2.89 -10.14 -12.84
N TYR A 8 2.50 -10.23 -11.56
CA TYR A 8 2.65 -9.10 -10.63
C TYR A 8 3.96 -9.09 -9.85
N ILE A 9 4.74 -10.19 -9.86
CA ILE A 9 6.04 -10.26 -9.17
C ILE A 9 7.19 -9.77 -10.04
N ASP A 10 7.02 -9.78 -11.36
CA ASP A 10 8.04 -9.26 -12.28
C ASP A 10 8.18 -7.73 -12.20
N LYS A 11 7.18 -7.01 -11.67
CA LYS A 11 7.17 -5.54 -11.57
C LYS A 11 7.89 -4.95 -10.35
N GLY A 12 8.59 -5.75 -9.55
CA GLY A 12 9.69 -5.22 -8.74
C GLY A 12 10.80 -4.57 -9.59
N LEU A 13 10.79 -4.83 -10.91
CA LEU A 13 11.70 -4.28 -11.91
C LEU A 13 11.15 -3.04 -12.66
N LYS A 14 9.97 -2.49 -12.31
CA LYS A 14 9.59 -1.18 -12.83
C LYS A 14 10.33 -0.15 -11.97
N GLY A 15 11.41 0.41 -12.53
CA GLY A 15 12.33 1.31 -11.85
C GLY A 15 11.62 2.32 -10.96
N THR A 16 12.25 2.62 -9.81
CA THR A 16 11.80 3.66 -8.89
C THR A 16 11.39 4.91 -9.67
N PRO A 17 10.24 5.54 -9.35
CA PRO A 17 9.75 6.64 -10.16
C PRO A 17 10.81 7.76 -10.22
N GLU A 18 11.20 8.15 -11.43
CA GLU A 18 12.36 9.02 -11.65
C GLU A 18 12.14 10.47 -11.20
N THR A 19 10.88 10.88 -10.95
CA THR A 19 10.53 12.24 -10.54
C THR A 19 9.44 12.29 -9.47
N LYS A 20 9.46 13.31 -8.61
CA LYS A 20 8.46 13.52 -7.54
C LYS A 20 7.00 13.52 -8.01
N PRO A 21 6.65 14.12 -9.16
CA PRO A 21 5.29 14.01 -9.70
C PRO A 21 4.91 12.59 -10.13
N SER A 22 5.87 11.81 -10.61
CA SER A 22 5.64 10.39 -10.95
C SER A 22 5.45 9.55 -9.69
N GLU A 23 6.24 9.78 -8.63
CA GLU A 23 6.05 9.12 -7.33
C GLU A 23 4.66 9.36 -6.76
N ARG A 24 4.18 10.62 -6.80
CA ARG A 24 2.86 10.97 -6.29
C ARG A 24 1.73 10.30 -7.06
N ARG A 25 1.87 10.11 -8.37
CA ARG A 25 0.88 9.39 -9.18
C ARG A 25 0.86 7.90 -8.85
N GLU A 26 2.03 7.30 -8.63
CA GLU A 26 2.15 5.87 -8.32
C GLU A 26 1.72 5.55 -6.87
N TYR A 27 2.06 6.39 -5.90
CA TYR A 27 1.91 6.09 -4.47
C TYR A 27 0.79 6.87 -3.78
N LEU A 28 -0.39 7.00 -4.41
CA LEU A 28 -1.57 7.62 -3.80
C LEU A 28 -1.26 9.03 -3.22
N SER A 29 -0.63 9.86 -4.04
CA SER A 29 -0.16 11.22 -3.70
C SER A 29 0.96 11.31 -2.65
N GLN A 30 1.62 10.19 -2.31
CA GLN A 30 2.75 10.17 -1.38
C GLN A 30 4.11 10.19 -2.07
N LEU A 31 5.15 10.58 -1.33
CA LEU A 31 6.55 10.56 -1.77
C LEU A 31 7.22 9.28 -1.27
N ARG A 32 8.06 8.65 -2.10
CA ARG A 32 8.73 7.37 -1.79
C ARG A 32 9.50 7.39 -0.49
N GLU A 33 10.18 8.50 -0.21
CA GLU A 33 10.99 8.73 1.00
C GLU A 33 10.16 8.62 2.29
N ARG A 34 8.83 8.79 2.23
CA ARG A 34 7.93 8.74 3.40
C ARG A 34 7.21 7.40 3.56
N ILE A 35 7.29 6.53 2.56
CA ILE A 35 6.51 5.29 2.54
C ILE A 35 7.16 4.25 3.44
N ILE A 36 6.38 3.71 4.38
CA ILE A 36 6.75 2.60 5.26
C ILE A 36 6.43 1.26 4.58
N LEU A 37 5.27 1.20 3.93
CA LEU A 37 4.71 0.02 3.29
C LEU A 37 3.82 0.43 2.11
N ALA A 38 3.92 -0.28 0.99
CA ALA A 38 2.99 -0.21 -0.12
C ALA A 38 2.50 -1.61 -0.46
N LEU A 39 1.18 -1.76 -0.60
CA LEU A 39 0.54 -2.99 -1.05
C LEU A 39 -0.13 -2.74 -2.41
N THR A 40 -0.01 -3.72 -3.28
CA THR A 40 -0.67 -3.69 -4.60
C THR A 40 -2.17 -3.92 -4.50
N ASN A 41 -2.92 -3.54 -5.54
CA ASN A 41 -4.36 -3.80 -5.64
C ASN A 41 -4.66 -5.29 -5.40
N GLY A 42 -3.89 -6.18 -6.04
CA GLY A 42 -4.01 -7.64 -5.91
C GLY A 42 -3.81 -8.17 -4.49
N GLN A 43 -3.01 -7.49 -3.66
CA GLN A 43 -2.80 -7.83 -2.25
C GLN A 43 -3.92 -7.29 -1.35
N VAL A 44 -4.43 -6.09 -1.65
CA VAL A 44 -5.52 -5.48 -0.87
C VAL A 44 -6.83 -6.22 -1.08
N ILE A 45 -7.12 -6.71 -2.29
CA ILE A 45 -8.36 -7.45 -2.59
C ILE A 45 -8.43 -8.83 -1.96
N GLN A 46 -7.35 -9.31 -1.34
CA GLN A 46 -7.32 -10.63 -0.71
C GLN A 46 -8.37 -10.75 0.40
N GLN A 47 -8.82 -11.99 0.63
CA GLN A 47 -9.84 -12.26 1.65
C GLN A 47 -9.33 -11.91 3.06
N MET A 48 -8.06 -12.17 3.34
CA MET A 48 -7.44 -11.89 4.64
C MET A 48 -6.53 -10.65 4.53
N PRO A 49 -6.57 -9.73 5.51
CA PRO A 49 -5.70 -8.56 5.51
C PRO A 49 -4.27 -8.95 5.90
N TYR A 50 -3.28 -8.21 5.40
CA TYR A 50 -1.88 -8.38 5.79
C TYR A 50 -1.67 -7.97 7.26
N LYS A 51 -1.70 -8.94 8.17
CA LYS A 51 -1.61 -8.72 9.63
C LYS A 51 -0.37 -7.90 10.07
N PRO A 52 0.83 -8.04 9.47
CA PRO A 52 2.00 -7.28 9.90
C PRO A 52 1.86 -5.75 9.72
N ILE A 53 0.88 -5.28 8.96
CA ILE A 53 0.59 -3.83 8.87
C ILE A 53 0.28 -3.23 10.26
N SER A 54 -0.35 -4.00 11.15
CA SER A 54 -0.67 -3.56 12.52
C SER A 54 0.59 -3.33 13.34
N ASP A 55 1.61 -4.17 13.19
CA ASP A 55 2.90 -3.98 13.86
C ASP A 55 3.62 -2.72 13.36
N LEU A 56 3.60 -2.50 12.04
CA LEU A 56 4.14 -1.29 11.43
C LEU A 56 3.42 -0.03 11.92
N MET A 57 2.09 -0.07 12.07
CA MET A 57 1.32 1.05 12.64
C MET A 57 1.72 1.37 14.08
N LYS A 58 1.96 0.34 14.91
CA LYS A 58 2.46 0.53 16.29
C LYS A 58 3.88 1.09 16.33
N ARG A 59 4.74 0.62 15.43
CA ARG A 59 6.13 1.10 15.30
C ARG A 59 6.19 2.54 14.80
N TYR A 60 5.23 2.95 13.96
CA TYR A 60 5.14 4.28 13.38
C TYR A 60 3.79 4.94 13.74
N PRO A 61 3.57 5.37 14.99
CA PRO A 61 2.29 5.94 15.42
C PRO A 61 1.96 7.28 14.74
N SER A 62 2.94 7.98 14.18
CA SER A 62 2.76 9.20 13.38
C SER A 62 2.47 8.93 11.89
N SER A 63 2.29 7.66 11.52
CA SER A 63 1.94 7.29 10.15
C SER A 63 0.49 7.59 9.82
N LYS A 64 0.19 7.56 8.53
CA LYS A 64 -1.13 7.74 7.95
C LYS A 64 -1.33 6.70 6.86
N LEU A 65 -2.51 6.10 6.86
CA LEU A 65 -2.91 5.11 5.86
C LEU A 65 -3.58 5.81 4.68
N PHE A 66 -3.15 5.48 3.47
CA PHE A 66 -3.73 5.94 2.21
C PHE A 66 -4.27 4.73 1.48
N LEU A 67 -5.50 4.83 0.99
CA LEU A 67 -6.24 3.75 0.37
C LEU A 67 -6.70 4.21 -1.01
N ASP A 68 -6.59 3.34 -2.00
CA ASP A 68 -7.08 3.61 -3.34
C ASP A 68 -8.62 3.61 -3.34
N GLY A 69 -9.21 4.71 -3.79
CA GLY A 69 -10.65 4.89 -3.89
C GLY A 69 -11.32 4.09 -5.01
N ASP A 70 -10.54 3.57 -5.96
CA ASP A 70 -11.05 2.71 -7.03
C ASP A 70 -11.41 1.30 -6.52
N LEU A 71 -10.83 0.87 -5.40
CA LEU A 71 -11.10 -0.42 -4.78
C LEU A 71 -12.44 -0.43 -4.03
N ASP A 72 -13.14 -1.58 -4.12
CA ASP A 72 -14.40 -1.75 -3.40
C ASP A 72 -14.21 -1.63 -1.87
N TYR A 73 -15.14 -0.93 -1.23
CA TYR A 73 -15.11 -0.66 0.21
C TYR A 73 -15.03 -1.94 1.06
N MET A 74 -15.55 -3.07 0.59
CA MET A 74 -15.42 -4.35 1.28
C MET A 74 -13.94 -4.74 1.50
N HIS A 75 -13.06 -4.45 0.56
CA HIS A 75 -11.63 -4.72 0.69
C HIS A 75 -10.94 -3.70 1.60
N LEU A 76 -11.30 -2.41 1.45
CA LEU A 76 -10.70 -1.31 2.21
C LEU A 76 -11.08 -1.34 3.69
N SER A 77 -12.33 -1.68 4.00
CA SER A 77 -12.89 -1.67 5.37
C SER A 77 -12.07 -2.49 6.37
N LYS A 78 -11.44 -3.58 5.92
CA LYS A 78 -10.55 -4.43 6.74
C LYS A 78 -9.32 -3.65 7.22
N TYR A 79 -8.69 -2.90 6.31
CA TYR A 79 -7.52 -2.08 6.63
C TYR A 79 -7.89 -0.82 7.39
N ILE A 80 -9.04 -0.21 7.08
CA ILE A 80 -9.61 0.93 7.84
C ILE A 80 -9.82 0.52 9.30
N ARG A 81 -10.36 -0.68 9.54
CA ARG A 81 -10.57 -1.21 10.88
C ARG A 81 -9.25 -1.38 11.62
N ILE A 82 -8.23 -1.98 11.00
CA ILE A 82 -6.90 -2.14 11.60
C ILE A 82 -6.26 -0.79 11.92
N ALA A 83 -6.39 0.20 11.03
CA ALA A 83 -5.90 1.55 11.27
C ALA A 83 -6.61 2.20 12.45
N THR A 84 -7.95 2.10 12.50
CA THR A 84 -8.76 2.62 13.60
C THR A 84 -8.38 1.98 14.93
N GLU A 85 -8.20 0.66 14.96
CA GLU A 85 -7.78 -0.09 16.16
C GLU A 85 -6.40 0.35 16.66
N ASN A 86 -5.51 0.82 15.78
CA ASN A 86 -4.19 1.35 16.10
C ASN A 86 -4.14 2.88 16.21
N ASN A 87 -5.29 3.58 16.18
CA ASN A 87 -5.38 5.04 16.20
C ASN A 87 -4.60 5.74 15.06
N ILE A 88 -4.49 5.07 13.91
CA ILE A 88 -3.84 5.60 12.72
C ILE A 88 -4.89 6.30 11.83
N PRO A 89 -4.69 7.58 11.47
CA PRO A 89 -5.57 8.25 10.53
C PRO A 89 -5.49 7.58 9.16
N PHE A 90 -6.62 7.52 8.45
CA PHE A 90 -6.68 7.00 7.09
C PHE A 90 -7.25 8.05 6.12
N THR A 91 -6.99 7.88 4.83
CA THR A 91 -7.55 8.71 3.76
C THR A 91 -7.76 7.86 2.52
N ILE A 92 -8.95 7.96 1.95
CA ILE A 92 -9.27 7.35 0.66
C ILE A 92 -8.91 8.37 -0.40
N VAL A 93 -8.08 7.97 -1.35
CA VAL A 93 -7.57 8.81 -2.44
C VAL A 93 -8.33 8.40 -3.70
N ASP A 94 -9.28 9.23 -4.12
CA ASP A 94 -9.96 9.09 -5.41
C ASP A 94 -9.23 9.98 -6.43
N ASP A 95 -8.20 9.42 -7.08
CA ASP A 95 -7.45 10.12 -8.12
C ASP A 95 -7.74 9.50 -9.49
N LYS A 96 -8.84 9.94 -10.11
CA LYS A 96 -9.28 9.44 -11.43
C LYS A 96 -8.31 9.72 -12.57
N ALA A 97 -7.28 10.54 -12.33
CA ALA A 97 -6.27 10.89 -13.31
C ALA A 97 -5.07 9.94 -13.31
N SER A 98 -4.88 9.16 -12.23
CA SER A 98 -3.69 8.32 -12.02
C SER A 98 -4.07 6.85 -11.95
N SER A 99 -3.83 6.10 -13.04
CA SER A 99 -3.90 4.64 -12.99
C SER A 99 -2.67 4.08 -12.27
N THR A 100 -2.80 3.80 -10.97
CA THR A 100 -1.78 3.09 -10.17
C THR A 100 -2.19 1.64 -9.92
N ASN A 101 -1.20 0.77 -9.70
CA ASN A 101 -1.43 -0.60 -9.24
C ASN A 101 -1.30 -0.74 -7.71
N ILE A 102 -1.19 0.38 -7.00
CA ILE A 102 -1.03 0.44 -5.55
C ILE A 102 -2.39 0.70 -4.88
N GLY A 103 -2.82 -0.25 -4.06
CA GLY A 103 -4.14 -0.21 -3.43
C GLY A 103 -4.10 0.41 -2.05
N LEU A 104 -2.94 0.39 -1.41
CA LEU A 104 -2.74 0.88 -0.07
C LEU A 104 -1.29 1.33 0.14
N VAL A 105 -1.12 2.47 0.79
CA VAL A 105 0.17 3.00 1.24
C VAL A 105 0.11 3.39 2.71
N LEU A 106 1.02 2.87 3.51
CA LEU A 106 1.30 3.39 4.85
C LEU A 106 2.48 4.35 4.75
N ALA A 107 2.26 5.63 4.99
CA ALA A 107 3.31 6.65 4.92
C ALA A 107 3.45 7.38 6.24
N ASN A 108 4.69 7.78 6.56
CA ASN A 108 4.98 8.59 7.72
C ASN A 108 4.88 10.09 7.38
N ARG A 109 4.73 10.92 8.41
CA ARG A 109 4.78 12.38 8.26
C ARG A 109 6.18 12.88 7.84
N THR A 110 7.23 12.18 8.28
CA THR A 110 8.64 12.48 8.00
C THR A 110 9.24 11.49 7.00
N ALA A 111 10.32 11.88 6.33
CA ALA A 111 11.12 10.95 5.53
C ALA A 111 11.71 9.85 6.42
N ILE A 112 11.70 8.62 5.92
CA ILE A 112 12.26 7.43 6.56
C ILE A 112 13.27 6.72 5.65
N ASP A 113 13.32 7.07 4.36
CA ASP A 113 14.26 6.57 3.35
C ASP A 113 14.43 5.04 3.39
N LYS A 114 13.30 4.33 3.44
CA LYS A 114 13.30 2.87 3.51
C LYS A 114 13.47 2.26 2.12
N ASP A 115 14.53 1.49 1.90
CA ASP A 115 14.81 0.81 0.62
C ASP A 115 13.71 -0.19 0.22
N ASP A 116 13.18 -0.96 1.16
CA ASP A 116 12.17 -1.98 0.90
C ASP A 116 10.80 -1.60 1.49
N ILE A 117 9.88 -1.20 0.61
CA ILE A 117 8.50 -0.82 0.96
C ILE A 117 7.46 -1.79 0.43
N PHE A 118 7.82 -2.65 -0.51
CA PHE A 118 6.90 -3.57 -1.16
C PHE A 118 6.96 -4.92 -0.47
N VAL A 119 5.80 -5.53 -0.27
CA VAL A 119 5.75 -6.90 0.27
C VAL A 119 5.77 -7.87 -0.90
N SER A 120 6.80 -8.71 -0.94
CA SER A 120 6.87 -9.82 -1.90
C SER A 120 5.68 -10.78 -1.72
N LYS A 121 5.23 -11.46 -2.80
CA LYS A 121 4.10 -12.41 -2.74
C LYS A 121 4.34 -13.53 -1.73
N GLU A 122 5.55 -14.06 -1.65
CA GLU A 122 5.91 -15.10 -0.68
C GLU A 122 5.75 -14.61 0.76
N GLU A 123 6.30 -13.44 1.09
CA GLU A 123 6.18 -12.81 2.40
C GLU A 123 4.72 -12.47 2.73
N PHE A 124 3.98 -11.98 1.74
CA PHE A 124 2.56 -11.70 1.91
C PHE A 124 1.78 -12.97 2.24
N GLN A 125 2.00 -14.05 1.48
CA GLN A 125 1.32 -15.35 1.67
C GLN A 125 1.67 -16.03 2.99
N ARG A 126 2.89 -15.86 3.50
CA ARG A 126 3.30 -16.36 4.83
C ARG A 126 2.52 -15.72 5.97
N HIS A 127 1.90 -14.56 5.74
CA HIS A 127 1.27 -13.72 6.75
C HIS A 127 -0.24 -13.46 6.53
N LEU A 128 -0.86 -14.18 5.59
CA LEU A 128 -2.33 -14.25 5.47
C LEU A 128 -2.92 -15.06 6.63
#